data_AF-A0A7Z9XSX1-F1
#
_entry.id   AF-A0A7Z9XSX1-F1
#
_cell.length_a   1.000
_cell.length_b   1.000
_cell.length_c   1.000
_cell.angle_alpha   90.00
_cell.angle_beta   90.00
_cell.angle_gamma   90.00
#
_symmetry.space_group_name_H-M   'P 1'
#
loop_
_entity.id
_entity.type
_entity.pdbx_description
1 polymer ?
#
loop_
_entity_poly.entity_id
_entity_poly.type
_entity_poly.pdbx_seq_one_letter_code
_entity_poly.pdbx_strand_id
1 'polypeptide(L)'
;MDSATRNYLVVTGGYWAFTITDGAIRMLVVLYFHLLGYSPFEVAMLFLFYEFFGIVTNLVGGWLGARIGLNLTMHIGMAMQVVALSMLAVPDTWLS
;
A
#
# COMPACT_ATOMS: atom_id res chain seq x y z
N MET A 1 9.49 -6.65 -29.81
CA MET A 1 8.51 -7.13 -28.81
C MET A 1 7.17 -6.53 -29.17
N ASP A 2 6.12 -7.33 -29.23
CA ASP A 2 4.78 -6.83 -29.54
C ASP A 2 4.29 -5.88 -28.44
N SER A 3 3.56 -4.83 -28.82
CA SER A 3 3.11 -3.78 -27.90
C SER A 3 2.21 -4.34 -26.78
N ALA A 4 1.46 -5.41 -27.07
CA ALA A 4 0.63 -6.10 -26.08
C ALA A 4 1.46 -6.79 -25.00
N THR A 5 2.54 -7.48 -25.37
CA THR A 5 3.43 -8.15 -24.40
C THR A 5 4.12 -7.15 -23.48
N ARG A 6 4.54 -6.00 -24.01
CA ARG A 6 5.17 -4.93 -23.20
C ARG A 6 4.18 -4.38 -22.16
N ASN A 7 2.94 -4.08 -22.57
CA ASN A 7 1.92 -3.57 -21.65
C ASN A 7 1.55 -4.61 -20.58
N TYR A 8 1.39 -5.88 -20.98
CA TYR A 8 1.09 -6.96 -20.05
C TYR A 8 2.18 -7.13 -18.97
N LEU A 9 3.45 -7.11 -19.38
CA LEU A 9 4.58 -7.18 -18.45
C LEU A 9 4.63 -5.99 -17.49
N VAL A 10 4.36 -4.78 -17.98
CA VAL A 10 4.33 -3.56 -17.15
C VAL A 10 3.21 -3.63 -16.11
N VAL A 11 1.99 -3.99 -16.52
CA VAL A 11 0.84 -4.11 -15.61
C VAL A 11 1.08 -5.22 -14.58
N THR A 12 1.59 -6.38 -15.04
CA THR A 12 1.90 -7.50 -14.15
C THR A 12 3.00 -7.13 -13.15
N GLY A 13 4.09 -6.54 -13.62
CA GLY A 13 5.18 -6.08 -12.76
C GLY A 13 4.72 -5.03 -11.75
N GLY A 14 3.90 -4.08 -12.17
CA GLY A 14 3.30 -3.07 -11.28
C GLY A 14 2.40 -3.69 -10.21
N TYR A 15 1.56 -4.66 -10.59
CA TYR A 15 0.71 -5.40 -9.65
C TYR A 15 1.53 -6.19 -8.63
N TRP A 16 2.59 -6.88 -9.08
CA TRP A 16 3.49 -7.61 -8.19
C TRP A 16 4.21 -6.68 -7.21
N ALA A 17 4.77 -5.57 -7.70
CA ALA A 17 5.44 -4.59 -6.85
C ALA A 17 4.49 -4.00 -5.80
N PHE A 18 3.26 -3.67 -6.20
CA PHE A 18 2.24 -3.17 -5.28
C PHE A 18 1.89 -4.20 -4.20
N THR A 19 1.62 -5.44 -4.60
CA THR A 19 1.22 -6.52 -3.68
C THR A 19 2.33 -6.85 -2.67
N ILE A 20 3.59 -6.93 -3.14
CA ILE A 20 4.74 -7.22 -2.27
C ILE A 20 4.97 -6.09 -1.27
N THR A 21 4.91 -4.84 -1.72
CA THR A 21 5.15 -3.69 -0.84
C THR A 21 4.05 -3.50 0.20
N ASP A 22 2.78 -3.62 -0.19
CA ASP A 22 1.64 -3.62 0.74
C ASP A 22 1.74 -4.74 1.79
N GLY A 23 2.01 -5.97 1.31
CA GLY A 23 2.17 -7.13 2.19
C GLY A 23 3.34 -6.99 3.16
N ALA A 24 4.46 -6.43 2.70
CA ALA A 24 5.62 -6.19 3.54
C ALA A 24 5.32 -5.14 4.63
N ILE A 25 4.73 -3.99 4.28
CA ILE A 25 4.41 -2.94 5.26
C ILE A 25 3.48 -3.47 6.35
N ARG A 26 2.44 -4.24 5.98
CA ARG A 26 1.50 -4.85 6.93
C ARG A 26 2.22 -5.63 8.03
N MET A 27 3.25 -6.39 7.67
CA MET A 27 4.00 -7.21 8.63
C MET A 27 5.08 -6.41 9.37
N LEU A 28 5.79 -5.53 8.66
CA LEU A 28 6.88 -4.73 9.22
C LEU A 28 6.38 -3.77 10.29
N VAL A 29 5.23 -3.12 10.09
CA VAL A 29 4.65 -2.19 11.07
C VAL A 29 4.31 -2.91 12.37
N VAL A 30 3.63 -4.06 12.29
CA VAL A 30 3.27 -4.88 13.46
C VAL A 30 4.52 -5.32 14.22
N LEU A 31 5.55 -5.80 13.52
CA LEU A 31 6.81 -6.22 14.14
C LEU A 31 7.56 -5.05 14.77
N TYR A 32 7.62 -3.90 14.08
CA TYR A 32 8.30 -2.70 14.58
C TYR A 32 7.70 -2.22 15.91
N PHE A 33 6.38 -2.12 16.01
CA PHE A 33 5.73 -1.71 17.26
C PHE A 33 5.84 -2.77 18.36
N HIS A 34 5.85 -4.06 18.00
CA HIS A 34 6.12 -5.12 18.97
C HIS A 34 7.54 -5.01 19.56
N LEU A 35 8.55 -4.72 18.73
CA LEU A 35 9.93 -4.51 19.17
C LEU A 35 10.11 -3.25 20.02
N LEU A 36 9.29 -2.21 19.80
CA LEU A 36 9.25 -1.01 20.64
C LEU A 36 8.63 -1.24 22.03
N GLY A 37 8.12 -2.44 22.31
CA GLY A 37 7.58 -2.81 23.62
C GLY A 37 6.09 -2.49 23.83
N TYR A 38 5.34 -2.24 22.75
CA TYR A 38 3.89 -2.09 22.82
C TYR A 38 3.25 -3.38 23.32
N SER A 39 2.15 -3.26 24.07
CA SER A 39 1.41 -4.42 24.53
C SER A 39 0.79 -5.18 23.35
N PRO A 40 0.62 -6.51 23.46
CA PRO A 40 -0.03 -7.31 22.41
C PRO A 40 -1.42 -6.79 22.03
N PHE A 41 -2.14 -6.20 22.99
CA PHE A 41 -3.46 -5.62 22.75
C PHE A 41 -3.40 -4.36 21.88
N GLU A 42 -2.45 -3.45 22.13
CA GLU A 42 -2.29 -2.23 21.33
C GLU A 42 -1.90 -2.57 19.88
N VAL A 43 -0.97 -3.51 19.69
CA VAL A 43 -0.57 -3.97 18.36
C VAL A 43 -1.74 -4.62 17.62
N ALA A 44 -2.55 -5.43 18.30
CA ALA A 44 -3.75 -6.03 17.71
C ALA A 44 -4.78 -4.97 17.30
N MET A 45 -4.98 -3.92 18.11
CA MET A 45 -5.88 -2.82 17.78
C MET A 45 -5.37 -2.00 16.59
N LEU A 46 -4.07 -1.71 16.50
CA LEU A 46 -3.47 -1.05 15.35
C LEU A 46 -3.69 -1.86 14.06
N PHE A 47 -3.47 -3.18 14.12
CA PHE A 47 -3.73 -4.07 13.00
C PHE A 47 -5.21 -4.10 12.59
N LEU A 48 -6.13 -4.15 13.57
CA LEU A 48 -7.57 -4.11 13.32
C LEU A 48 -8.00 -2.82 12.63
N PHE A 49 -7.54 -1.67 13.12
CA PHE A 49 -7.83 -0.38 12.49
C PHE A 49 -7.23 -0.28 11.09
N TYR A 50 -5.99 -0.74 10.91
CA TYR A 50 -5.35 -0.80 9.60
C TYR A 50 -6.21 -1.57 8.59
N GLU A 51 -6.67 -2.77 8.93
CA GLU A 51 -7.50 -3.58 8.03
C GLU A 51 -8.90 -2.98 7.82
N PHE A 52 -9.48 -2.36 8.85
CA PHE A 52 -10.74 -1.65 8.70
C PHE A 52 -10.62 -0.50 7.69
N PHE A 53 -9.58 0.33 7.81
CA PHE A 53 -9.32 1.39 6.84
C PHE A 53 -9.03 0.80 5.46
N GLY A 54 -8.32 -0.33 5.37
CA GLY A 54 -8.11 -1.07 4.12
C GLY A 54 -9.43 -1.45 3.42
N ILE A 55 -10.44 -1.90 4.16
CA ILE A 55 -11.77 -2.18 3.60
C ILE A 55 -12.41 -0.89 3.05
N VAL A 56 -12.33 0.20 3.81
CA VAL A 56 -12.89 1.50 3.40
C VAL A 56 -12.22 2.01 2.13
N THR A 57 -10.89 2.01 2.05
CA THR A 57 -10.17 2.46 0.84
C THR A 57 -10.42 1.55 -0.35
N ASN A 58 -10.53 0.23 -0.17
CA ASN A 58 -10.89 -0.67 -1.28
C ASN A 58 -12.30 -0.40 -1.81
N LEU A 59 -13.27 -0.14 -0.94
CA LEU A 59 -14.63 0.21 -1.34
C LEU A 59 -14.66 1.54 -2.11
N VAL A 60 -13.99 2.57 -1.59
CA VAL A 60 -13.90 3.89 -2.23
C VAL A 60 -13.13 3.80 -3.54
N GLY A 61 -12.03 3.04 -3.58
CA GLY A 61 -11.24 2.80 -4.79
C GLY A 61 -12.02 2.06 -5.87
N GLY A 62 -12.84 1.06 -5.48
CA GLY A 62 -13.74 0.37 -6.41
C GLY A 62 -14.83 1.29 -6.96
N TRP A 63 -15.45 2.11 -6.10
CA TRP A 63 -16.43 3.11 -6.53
C TRP A 63 -15.82 4.16 -7.47
N LEU A 64 -14.62 4.64 -7.16
CA LEU A 64 -13.88 5.57 -8.00
C LEU A 64 -13.51 4.93 -9.34
N GLY A 65 -13.02 3.68 -9.34
CA GLY A 65 -12.70 2.90 -10.53
C GLY A 65 -13.89 2.71 -11.46
N ALA A 66 -15.09 2.52 -10.92
CA ALA A 66 -16.33 2.44 -11.70
C ALA A 66 -16.73 3.78 -12.33
N ARG A 67 -16.29 4.92 -11.77
CA ARG A 67 -16.64 6.28 -12.23
C ARG A 67 -15.63 6.85 -13.23
N ILE A 68 -14.33 6.79 -12.93
CA ILE A 68 -13.26 7.43 -13.72
C ILE A 68 -12.41 6.44 -14.52
N GLY A 69 -12.71 5.15 -14.41
CA GLY A 69 -12.02 4.08 -15.11
C GLY A 69 -10.92 3.43 -14.28
N LEU A 70 -10.78 2.11 -14.45
CA LEU A 70 -9.83 1.27 -13.72
C LEU A 70 -8.38 1.69 -13.98
N ASN A 71 -8.04 2.02 -15.23
CA ASN A 71 -6.66 2.34 -15.61
C ASN A 71 -6.15 3.61 -14.91
N LEU A 72 -6.97 4.66 -14.83
CA LEU A 72 -6.63 5.90 -14.14
C LEU A 72 -6.53 5.67 -12.62
N THR A 73 -7.47 4.92 -12.05
CA THR A 73 -7.47 4.58 -10.62
C THR A 73 -6.23 3.76 -10.24
N MET A 74 -5.80 2.84 -11.10
CA MET A 74 -4.60 2.03 -10.90
C MET A 74 -3.33 2.89 -10.89
N HIS A 75 -3.20 3.84 -11.83
CA HIS A 75 -2.06 4.76 -11.85
C HIS A 75 -2.03 5.68 -10.63
N ILE A 76 -3.18 6.18 -10.19
CA ILE A 76 -3.29 6.98 -8.96
C ILE A 76 -2.84 6.16 -7.74
N GLY A 77 -3.29 4.91 -7.63
CA GLY A 77 -2.89 4.00 -6.55
C GLY A 77 -1.39 3.72 -6.55
N MET A 78 -0.80 3.44 -7.72
CA MET A 78 0.64 3.24 -7.83
C MET A 78 1.44 4.50 -7.48
N ALA A 79 1.00 5.67 -7.93
CA ALA A 79 1.65 6.93 -7.57
C ALA A 79 1.59 7.19 -6.05
N MET A 80 0.43 6.95 -5.43
CA MET A 80 0.25 7.06 -3.98
C MET A 80 1.17 6.09 -3.23
N GLN A 81 1.32 4.84 -3.70
CA GLN A 81 2.22 3.86 -3.11
C GLN A 81 3.67 4.33 -3.13
N VAL A 82 4.14 4.88 -4.25
CA VAL A 82 5.50 5.41 -4.39
C VAL A 82 5.73 6.57 -3.41
N VAL A 83 4.76 7.49 -3.30
CA VAL A 83 4.84 8.60 -2.34
C VAL A 83 4.89 8.09 -0.89
N ALA A 84 4.03 7.14 -0.53
CA ALA A 84 3.99 6.57 0.82
C ALA A 84 5.29 5.85 1.20
N LEU A 85 5.85 5.04 0.30
CA LEU A 85 7.14 4.38 0.51
C LEU A 85 8.29 5.39 0.61
N SER A 86 8.26 6.45 -0.21
CA SER A 86 9.27 7.52 -0.15
C SER A 86 9.22 8.24 1.19
N MET A 87 8.02 8.51 1.72
CA MET A 87 7.83 9.11 3.04
C MET A 87 8.35 8.19 4.16
N LEU A 88 8.12 6.87 4.06
CA LEU A 88 8.64 5.90 5.02
C LEU A 88 10.17 5.79 4.99
N ALA A 89 10.80 6.11 3.85
CA ALA A 89 12.25 6.10 3.70
C ALA A 89 12.95 7.39 4.16
N VAL A 90 12.19 8.43 4.56
CA VAL A 90 12.77 9.68 5.09
C VAL A 90 13.42 9.41 6.46
N PRO A 91 14.66 9.87 6.69
CA PRO A 91 15.34 9.63 7.97
C PRO A 91 14.66 10.34 9.14
N ASP A 92 14.67 9.68 10.30
CA ASP A 92 14.02 10.13 11.54
C ASP A 92 14.48 11.52 12.02
N THR A 93 15.62 12.00 11.53
CA THR A 93 16.15 13.34 11.83
C THR A 93 15.23 14.47 11.37
N TRP A 94 14.35 14.21 10.38
CA TRP A 94 13.36 15.17 9.89
C TRP A 94 12.02 15.11 10.64
N LEU A 95 11.83 14.13 11.53
CA LEU A 95 10.63 13.95 12.36
C LEU A 95 10.77 14.61 13.76
N SER A 96 11.79 15.46 13.94
CA SER A 96 12.09 16.17 15.20
C SER A 96 11.28 17.44 15.40
#